data_AF-A0A1G0KDX3-F1
#
_entry.id   AF-A0A1G0KDX3-F1
#
_cell.length_a   1.000
_cell.length_b   1.000
_cell.length_c   1.000
_cell.angle_alpha   90.00
_cell.angle_beta   90.00
_cell.angle_gamma   90.00
#
_symmetry.space_group_name_H-M   'P 1'
#
loop_
_entity.id
_entity.type
_entity.pdbx_description
1 polymer ?
#
loop_
_entity_poly.entity_id
_entity_poly.type
_entity_poly.pdbx_seq_one_letter_code
_entity_poly.pdbx_strand_id
1 'polypeptide(L)'
;MFFIQDRDGLPDRYVGYIKTKYQNHGLDVSILGRHEVENYLLDGKIIRAALNGKGMDVSLKDCRVLLVRAAESIQAETRGDIRRKCKQVNHFCDNPDNLNDNAVEAEVDQWFDSLMLNEETVLRVFLGKELLKTLRNFVAEQYAVDIREPDLRDVLTKNRLSDDIKTIFKQTAQEKENP
;
A
#
# COMPACT_ATOMS: atom_id res chain seq x y z
N MET A 1 -3.56 -24.56 -2.07
CA MET A 1 -4.16 -23.41 -2.78
C MET A 1 -3.35 -22.19 -2.41
N PHE A 2 -2.80 -21.50 -3.42
CA PHE A 2 -2.02 -20.27 -3.25
C PHE A 2 -2.89 -19.07 -3.63
N PHE A 3 -2.82 -18.01 -2.84
CA PHE A 3 -3.44 -16.74 -3.20
C PHE A 3 -2.61 -15.55 -2.71
N ILE A 4 -2.86 -14.41 -3.34
CA ILE A 4 -2.25 -13.13 -3.01
C ILE A 4 -3.31 -12.31 -2.29
N GLN A 5 -2.93 -11.65 -1.20
CA GLN A 5 -3.81 -10.76 -0.46
C GLN A 5 -3.12 -9.41 -0.24
N ASP A 6 -3.91 -8.34 -0.28
CA ASP A 6 -3.47 -6.99 0.04
C ASP A 6 -2.88 -6.91 1.45
N ARG A 7 -1.98 -5.95 1.66
CA ARG A 7 -1.41 -5.71 3.00
C ARG A 7 -2.41 -5.03 3.92
N ASP A 8 -3.35 -4.31 3.33
CA ASP A 8 -4.40 -3.61 4.07
C ASP A 8 -3.85 -2.53 5.02
N GLY A 9 -2.63 -2.05 4.74
CA GLY A 9 -1.94 -1.06 5.57
C GLY A 9 -1.59 -1.55 6.97
N LEU A 10 -1.74 -2.86 7.23
CA LEU A 10 -1.66 -3.42 8.57
C LEU A 10 -0.24 -3.35 9.14
N PRO A 11 -0.11 -3.21 10.48
CA PRO A 11 1.15 -3.44 11.17
C PRO A 11 1.63 -4.88 10.95
N ASP A 12 2.96 -5.09 10.97
CA ASP A 12 3.56 -6.41 10.70
C ASP A 12 3.06 -7.51 11.63
N ARG A 13 2.73 -7.15 12.88
CA ARG A 13 2.17 -8.09 13.85
C ARG A 13 0.85 -8.72 13.36
N TYR A 14 -0.08 -7.90 12.87
CA TYR A 14 -1.36 -8.37 12.32
C TYR A 14 -1.20 -9.14 11.02
N VAL A 15 -0.24 -8.74 10.16
CA VAL A 15 0.15 -9.53 8.98
C VAL A 15 0.65 -10.92 9.39
N GLY A 16 1.42 -11.00 10.49
CA GLY A 16 1.87 -12.26 11.08
C GLY A 16 0.72 -13.15 11.55
N TYR A 17 -0.32 -12.58 12.16
CA TYR A 17 -1.52 -13.32 12.57
C TYR A 17 -2.25 -13.94 11.38
N ILE A 18 -2.45 -13.17 10.31
CA ILE A 18 -3.08 -13.65 9.08
C ILE A 18 -2.29 -14.81 8.48
N LYS A 19 -0.97 -14.64 8.31
CA LYS A 19 -0.09 -15.69 7.76
C LYS A 19 -0.16 -16.97 8.58
N THR A 20 -0.08 -16.86 9.91
CA THR A 20 -0.15 -18.00 10.82
C THR A 20 -1.52 -18.70 10.72
N LYS A 21 -2.61 -17.92 10.70
CA LYS A 21 -3.97 -18.46 10.57
C LYS A 21 -4.12 -19.26 9.29
N TYR A 22 -3.67 -18.75 8.14
CA TYR A 22 -3.76 -19.48 6.88
C TYR A 22 -2.85 -20.70 6.82
N GLN A 23 -1.61 -20.61 7.31
CA GLN A 23 -0.69 -21.75 7.39
C GLN A 23 -1.28 -22.90 8.22
N ASN A 24 -1.92 -22.59 9.35
CA ASN A 24 -2.60 -23.59 10.18
C ASN A 24 -3.78 -24.28 9.47
N HIS A 25 -4.29 -23.70 8.37
CA HIS A 25 -5.32 -24.30 7.52
C HIS A 25 -4.74 -24.93 6.24
N GLY A 26 -3.41 -25.08 6.14
CA GLY A 26 -2.75 -25.65 4.96
C GLY A 26 -2.85 -24.78 3.72
N LEU A 27 -3.03 -23.46 3.89
CA LEU A 27 -3.09 -22.49 2.81
C LEU A 27 -1.78 -21.72 2.73
N ASP A 28 -1.28 -21.52 1.51
CA ASP A 28 -0.14 -20.64 1.26
C ASP A 28 -0.64 -19.27 0.80
N VAL A 29 -0.09 -18.22 1.40
CA VAL A 29 -0.53 -16.85 1.22
C VAL A 29 0.67 -15.93 1.04
N SER A 30 0.65 -15.17 -0.05
CA SER A 30 1.59 -14.06 -0.22
C SER A 30 0.88 -12.74 0.05
N ILE A 31 1.28 -12.07 1.13
CA ILE A 31 0.79 -10.72 1.45
C ILE A 31 1.63 -9.70 0.70
N LEU A 32 0.97 -8.77 0.00
CA LEU A 32 1.63 -7.66 -0.68
C LEU A 32 2.49 -6.82 0.27
N GLY A 33 3.55 -6.19 -0.23
CA GLY A 33 4.39 -5.29 0.57
C GLY A 33 3.80 -3.89 0.70
N ARG A 34 2.95 -3.47 -0.25
CA ARG A 34 2.22 -2.20 -0.25
C ARG A 34 0.76 -2.37 0.18
N HIS A 35 0.09 -1.29 0.61
CA HIS A 35 -1.28 -1.35 1.16
C HIS A 35 -2.22 -2.07 0.19
N GLU A 36 -2.39 -1.53 -1.01
CA GLU A 36 -3.25 -2.03 -2.08
C GLU A 36 -2.46 -2.13 -3.39
N VAL A 37 -3.05 -2.77 -4.41
CA VAL A 37 -2.43 -2.89 -5.74
C VAL A 37 -2.21 -1.51 -6.41
N GLU A 38 -3.06 -0.54 -6.12
CA GLU A 38 -2.97 0.84 -6.61
C GLU A 38 -1.68 1.51 -6.13
N ASN A 39 -1.21 1.20 -4.92
CA ASN A 39 0.02 1.78 -4.37
C ASN A 39 1.25 1.41 -5.21
N TYR A 40 1.21 0.38 -6.05
CA TYR A 40 2.32 0.07 -6.97
C TYR A 40 2.45 1.06 -8.12
N LEU A 41 1.40 1.85 -8.41
CA LEU A 41 1.39 2.89 -9.43
C LEU A 41 1.76 4.28 -8.89
N LEU A 42 1.86 4.43 -7.56
CA LEU A 42 2.03 5.72 -6.89
C LEU A 42 3.49 6.04 -6.50
N ASP A 43 4.46 5.29 -7.02
CA ASP A 43 5.88 5.58 -6.79
C ASP A 43 6.29 6.92 -7.42
N GLY A 44 7.10 7.72 -6.73
CA GLY A 44 7.54 9.04 -7.19
C GLY A 44 8.24 9.01 -8.54
N LYS A 45 8.92 7.91 -8.90
CA LYS A 45 9.53 7.75 -10.24
C LYS A 45 8.48 7.55 -11.33
N ILE A 46 7.37 6.88 -11.01
CA ILE A 46 6.24 6.64 -11.91
C ILE A 46 5.47 7.96 -12.09
N ILE A 47 5.16 8.66 -10.99
CA ILE A 47 4.52 9.98 -11.01
C ILE A 47 5.33 10.96 -11.86
N ARG A 48 6.65 11.03 -11.64
CA ARG A 48 7.54 11.88 -12.44
C ARG A 48 7.49 11.52 -13.92
N ALA A 49 7.58 10.24 -14.26
CA ALA A 49 7.55 9.81 -15.66
C ALA A 49 6.21 10.15 -16.33
N ALA A 50 5.09 10.00 -15.63
CA ALA A 50 3.77 10.38 -16.14
C ALA A 50 3.65 11.89 -16.36
N LEU A 51 4.13 12.71 -15.42
CA LEU A 51 4.19 14.18 -15.56
C LEU A 51 5.05 14.62 -16.76
N ASN A 52 6.23 14.02 -16.91
CA ASN A 52 7.10 14.29 -18.06
C ASN A 52 6.41 13.93 -19.38
N GLY A 53 5.63 12.85 -19.42
CA GLY A 53 4.79 12.47 -20.57
C GLY A 53 3.71 13.50 -20.92
N LYS A 54 3.31 14.34 -19.97
CA LYS A 54 2.40 15.49 -20.16
C LYS A 54 3.14 16.80 -20.46
N GLY A 55 4.45 16.77 -20.65
CA GLY A 55 5.27 17.96 -20.90
C GLY A 55 5.67 18.75 -19.65
N MET A 56 5.44 18.19 -18.45
CA MET A 56 5.82 18.83 -17.18
C MET A 56 7.17 18.29 -16.70
N ASP A 57 8.19 19.15 -16.59
CA ASP A 57 9.48 18.76 -16.01
C ASP A 57 9.46 18.99 -14.48
N VAL A 58 9.26 17.90 -13.73
CA VAL A 58 9.15 17.94 -12.27
C VAL A 58 10.25 17.08 -11.64
N SER A 59 10.89 17.60 -10.59
CA SER A 59 11.95 16.85 -9.92
C SER A 59 11.38 15.64 -9.16
N LEU A 60 12.17 14.57 -9.01
CA LEU A 60 11.75 13.40 -8.22
C LEU A 60 11.48 13.78 -6.76
N LYS A 61 12.22 14.76 -6.23
CA LYS A 61 12.01 15.27 -4.87
C LYS A 61 10.62 15.88 -4.75
N ASP A 62 10.20 16.68 -5.72
CA ASP A 62 8.89 17.33 -5.68
C ASP A 62 7.74 16.34 -5.88
N CYS A 63 7.91 15.32 -6.73
CA CYS A 63 6.94 14.22 -6.85
C CYS A 63 6.76 13.47 -5.52
N ARG A 64 7.84 13.22 -4.79
CA ARG A 64 7.78 12.60 -3.45
C ARG A 64 7.10 13.51 -2.42
N VAL A 65 7.38 14.82 -2.47
CA VAL A 65 6.71 15.80 -1.61
C VAL A 65 5.22 15.85 -1.91
N LEU A 66 4.80 15.83 -3.17
CA LEU A 66 3.39 15.77 -3.56
C LEU A 66 2.70 14.51 -3.02
N LEU A 67 3.35 13.36 -3.13
CA LEU A 67 2.85 12.10 -2.61
C LEU A 67 2.68 12.13 -1.08
N VAL A 68 3.68 12.65 -0.38
CA VAL A 68 3.61 12.83 1.09
C VAL A 68 2.49 13.80 1.47
N ARG A 69 2.37 14.95 0.81
CA ARG A 69 1.28 15.89 1.05
C ARG A 69 -0.09 15.26 0.80
N ALA A 70 -0.24 14.48 -0.26
CA ALA A 70 -1.48 13.77 -0.54
C ALA A 70 -1.82 12.81 0.61
N ALA A 71 -0.84 12.07 1.11
CA ALA A 71 -1.01 11.19 2.27
C ALA A 71 -1.41 11.97 3.54
N GLU A 72 -0.77 13.11 3.83
CA GLU A 72 -1.13 13.98 4.97
C GLU A 72 -2.62 14.32 4.99
N SER A 73 -3.20 14.63 3.82
CA SER A 73 -4.61 15.01 3.72
C SER A 73 -5.61 13.87 3.97
N ILE A 74 -5.18 12.61 3.90
CA ILE A 74 -6.02 11.41 4.09
C ILE A 74 -5.62 10.60 5.33
N GLN A 75 -4.81 11.17 6.24
CA GLN A 75 -4.34 10.48 7.45
C GLN A 75 -5.48 9.96 8.32
N ALA A 76 -6.48 10.80 8.59
CA ALA A 76 -7.61 10.44 9.46
C ALA A 76 -8.42 9.26 8.88
N GLU A 77 -8.67 9.29 7.57
CA GLU A 77 -9.38 8.22 6.87
C GLU A 77 -8.57 6.91 6.86
N THR A 78 -7.28 6.99 6.52
CA THR A 78 -6.36 5.85 6.54
C THR A 78 -6.29 5.22 7.93
N ARG A 79 -6.12 6.04 8.97
CA ARG A 79 -6.06 5.58 10.37
C ARG A 79 -7.36 4.88 10.77
N GLY A 80 -8.50 5.44 10.41
CA GLY A 80 -9.82 4.84 10.66
C GLY A 80 -9.99 3.48 9.98
N ASP A 81 -9.55 3.35 8.73
CA ASP A 81 -9.59 2.08 8.00
C ASP A 81 -8.69 1.02 8.65
N ILE A 82 -7.44 1.35 8.96
CA ILE A 82 -6.50 0.41 9.57
C ILE A 82 -7.01 -0.07 10.94
N ARG A 83 -7.56 0.82 11.79
CA ARG A 83 -8.19 0.42 13.06
C ARG A 83 -9.27 -0.63 12.83
N ARG A 84 -10.17 -0.40 11.88
CA ARG A 84 -11.24 -1.33 11.54
C ARG A 84 -10.69 -2.67 11.08
N LYS A 85 -9.71 -2.66 10.16
CA LYS A 85 -9.10 -3.90 9.63
C LYS A 85 -8.32 -4.67 10.70
N CYS A 86 -7.56 -4.00 11.57
CA CYS A 86 -6.88 -4.63 12.70
C CYS A 86 -7.85 -5.34 13.66
N LYS A 87 -9.01 -4.73 13.97
CA LYS A 87 -10.05 -5.39 14.78
C LYS A 87 -10.64 -6.61 14.09
N GLN A 88 -10.94 -6.51 12.79
CA GLN A 88 -11.40 -7.65 11.99
C GLN A 88 -10.38 -8.80 11.99
N VAL A 89 -9.09 -8.48 11.81
CA VAL A 89 -8.01 -9.48 11.86
C VAL A 89 -7.88 -10.08 13.25
N ASN A 90 -7.95 -9.27 14.31
CA ASN A 90 -7.91 -9.75 15.70
C ASN A 90 -9.00 -10.79 15.95
N HIS A 91 -10.24 -10.51 15.56
CA HIS A 91 -11.34 -11.46 15.69
C HIS A 91 -11.19 -12.68 14.77
N PHE A 92 -10.82 -12.48 13.51
CA PHE A 92 -10.62 -13.57 12.56
C PHE A 92 -9.53 -14.56 13.00
N CYS A 93 -8.50 -14.06 13.70
CA CYS A 93 -7.40 -14.86 14.23
C CYS A 93 -7.63 -15.32 15.68
N ASP A 94 -8.89 -15.35 16.14
CA ASP A 94 -9.30 -15.82 17.47
C ASP A 94 -8.67 -15.05 18.65
N ASN A 95 -8.42 -13.75 18.47
CA ASN A 95 -7.85 -12.84 19.46
C ASN A 95 -6.52 -13.36 20.07
N PRO A 96 -5.44 -13.48 19.29
CA PRO A 96 -4.22 -14.18 19.71
C PRO A 96 -3.55 -13.56 20.95
N ASP A 97 -3.70 -12.24 21.14
CA ASP A 97 -3.16 -11.50 22.29
C ASP A 97 -4.20 -11.24 23.39
N ASN A 98 -5.42 -11.76 23.27
CA ASN A 98 -6.57 -11.47 24.15
C ASN A 98 -6.88 -9.96 24.27
N LEU A 99 -6.59 -9.18 23.23
CA LEU A 99 -6.92 -7.77 23.18
C LEU A 99 -8.40 -7.57 22.83
N ASN A 100 -9.05 -6.64 23.53
CA ASN A 100 -10.34 -6.11 23.12
C ASN A 100 -10.18 -4.99 22.07
N ASP A 101 -11.28 -4.59 21.45
CA ASP A 101 -11.30 -3.59 20.37
C ASP A 101 -10.65 -2.25 20.77
N ASN A 102 -10.89 -1.78 21.99
CA ASN A 102 -10.32 -0.52 22.48
C ASN A 102 -8.79 -0.61 22.62
N ALA A 103 -8.28 -1.74 23.09
CA ALA A 103 -6.85 -1.98 23.20
C ALA A 103 -6.19 -2.10 21.81
N VAL A 104 -6.86 -2.75 20.85
CA VAL A 104 -6.43 -2.79 19.45
C VAL A 104 -6.35 -1.38 18.86
N GLU A 105 -7.39 -0.55 19.06
CA GLU A 105 -7.39 0.83 18.55
C GLU A 105 -6.25 1.67 19.14
N ALA A 106 -6.05 1.62 20.47
CA ALA A 106 -4.99 2.37 21.14
C ALA A 106 -3.59 1.97 20.65
N GLU A 107 -3.38 0.68 20.37
CA GLU A 107 -2.10 0.21 19.85
C GLU A 107 -1.88 0.63 18.40
N VAL A 108 -2.90 0.49 17.54
CA VAL A 108 -2.84 0.96 16.15
C VAL A 108 -2.55 2.45 16.11
N ASP A 109 -3.13 3.21 17.02
CA ASP A 109 -2.90 4.63 17.17
C ASP A 109 -1.46 4.96 17.51
N GLN A 110 -0.91 4.32 18.54
CA GLN A 110 0.47 4.50 18.93
C GLN A 110 1.43 4.10 17.80
N TRP A 111 1.14 3.00 17.11
CA TRP A 111 1.92 2.56 15.96
C TRP A 111 1.86 3.60 14.83
N PHE A 112 0.67 4.08 14.47
CA PHE A 112 0.48 5.03 13.37
C PHE A 112 1.19 6.36 13.67
N ASP A 113 1.10 6.85 14.91
CA ASP A 113 1.76 8.08 15.36
C ASP A 113 3.29 7.97 15.38
N SER A 114 3.83 6.75 15.44
CA SER A 114 5.28 6.49 15.39
C SER A 114 5.85 6.46 13.97
N LEU A 115 5.00 6.45 12.94
CA LEU A 115 5.43 6.32 11.56
C LEU A 115 6.11 7.60 11.06
N MET A 116 7.32 7.46 10.52
CA MET A 116 7.94 8.54 9.76
C MET A 116 7.27 8.64 8.39
N LEU A 117 6.67 9.79 8.10
CA LEU A 117 5.99 10.00 6.82
C LEU A 117 7.01 10.25 5.70
N ASN A 118 7.20 9.23 4.86
CA ASN A 118 8.04 9.25 3.68
C ASN A 118 7.39 8.38 2.59
N GLU A 119 7.94 8.37 1.37
CA GLU A 119 7.41 7.61 0.24
C GLU A 119 7.17 6.12 0.58
N GLU A 120 8.11 5.47 1.26
CA GLU A 120 7.98 4.05 1.62
C GLU A 120 6.78 3.80 2.55
N THR A 121 6.69 4.57 3.63
CA THR A 121 5.56 4.50 4.57
C THR A 121 4.24 4.79 3.88
N VAL A 122 4.19 5.82 3.04
CA VAL A 122 2.98 6.20 2.30
C VAL A 122 2.49 5.05 1.43
N LEU A 123 3.38 4.45 0.64
CA LEU A 123 3.02 3.36 -0.26
C LEU A 123 2.65 2.08 0.50
N ARG A 124 3.20 1.87 1.70
CA ARG A 124 2.95 0.70 2.54
C ARG A 124 1.68 0.77 3.36
N VAL A 125 1.30 1.96 3.82
CA VAL A 125 0.30 2.16 4.86
C VAL A 125 -0.94 2.91 4.39
N PHE A 126 -0.84 3.79 3.40
CA PHE A 126 -1.97 4.65 3.02
C PHE A 126 -2.86 4.03 1.94
N LEU A 127 -4.16 4.31 2.04
CA LEU A 127 -5.19 3.84 1.10
C LEU A 127 -4.84 4.26 -0.32
N GLY A 128 -4.52 3.31 -1.19
CA GLY A 128 -4.00 3.58 -2.53
C GLY A 128 -5.00 4.31 -3.40
N LYS A 129 -6.26 3.92 -3.35
CA LYS A 129 -7.33 4.58 -4.14
C LYS A 129 -7.55 6.04 -3.76
N GLU A 130 -7.72 6.33 -2.46
CA GLU A 130 -7.92 7.71 -2.01
C GLU A 130 -6.64 8.54 -2.17
N LEU A 131 -5.47 7.93 -1.99
CA LEU A 131 -4.19 8.58 -2.26
C LEU A 131 -4.04 8.99 -3.73
N LEU A 132 -4.41 8.11 -4.67
CA LEU A 132 -4.41 8.43 -6.10
C LEU A 132 -5.35 9.59 -6.41
N LYS A 133 -6.57 9.57 -5.89
CA LYS A 133 -7.57 10.62 -6.08
C LYS A 133 -7.07 11.97 -5.57
N THR A 134 -6.53 12.02 -4.35
CA THR A 134 -5.98 13.24 -3.77
C THR A 134 -4.76 13.73 -4.52
N LEU A 135 -3.83 12.83 -4.88
CA LEU A 135 -2.65 13.19 -5.67
C LEU A 135 -3.04 13.85 -7.00
N ARG A 136 -4.07 13.34 -7.68
CA ARG A 136 -4.58 13.91 -8.94
C ARG A 136 -5.11 15.32 -8.74
N ASN A 137 -5.81 15.58 -7.64
CA ASN A 137 -6.27 16.94 -7.32
C ASN A 137 -5.08 17.90 -7.14
N PHE A 138 -4.07 17.51 -6.36
CA PHE A 138 -2.89 18.35 -6.15
C PHE A 138 -2.07 18.58 -7.42
N VAL A 139 -1.96 17.57 -8.28
CA VAL A 139 -1.30 17.72 -9.58
C VAL A 139 -2.08 18.66 -10.49
N ALA A 140 -3.41 18.53 -10.56
CA ALA A 140 -4.25 19.42 -11.36
C ALA A 140 -4.18 20.86 -10.87
N GLU A 141 -4.21 21.08 -9.56
CA GLU A 141 -4.09 22.41 -8.95
C GLU A 141 -2.71 23.05 -9.20
N GLN A 142 -1.63 22.27 -9.07
CA GLN A 142 -0.28 22.81 -9.13
C GLN A 142 0.27 22.95 -10.56
N TYR A 143 -0.16 22.08 -11.48
CA TYR A 143 0.43 21.97 -12.81
C TYR A 143 -0.58 22.08 -13.96
N ALA A 144 -1.88 22.23 -13.66
CA ALA A 144 -2.95 22.29 -14.66
C ALA A 144 -2.99 21.08 -15.62
N VAL A 145 -2.55 19.91 -15.15
CA VAL A 145 -2.61 18.63 -15.89
C VAL A 145 -3.36 17.57 -15.08
N ASP A 146 -4.02 16.65 -15.77
CA ASP A 146 -4.67 15.47 -15.18
C ASP A 146 -3.83 14.23 -15.51
N ILE A 147 -3.35 13.55 -14.47
CA ILE A 147 -2.71 12.23 -14.60
C ILE A 147 -3.77 11.18 -14.36
N ARG A 148 -3.93 10.24 -15.27
CA ARG A 148 -4.88 9.12 -15.17
C ARG A 148 -4.17 7.80 -14.95
N GLU A 149 -4.94 6.78 -14.55
CA GLU A 149 -4.42 5.41 -14.40
C GLU A 149 -3.71 4.90 -15.67
N PRO A 150 -4.22 5.12 -16.90
CA PRO A 150 -3.47 4.79 -18.10
C PRO A 150 -2.11 5.48 -18.18
N ASP A 151 -2.02 6.77 -17.81
CA ASP A 151 -0.74 7.50 -17.85
C ASP A 151 0.29 6.90 -16.87
N LEU A 152 -0.15 6.45 -15.69
CA LEU A 152 0.70 5.78 -14.70
C LEU A 152 1.11 4.38 -15.15
N ARG A 153 0.17 3.64 -15.75
CA ARG A 153 0.40 2.27 -16.23
C ARG A 153 1.33 2.25 -17.44
N ASP A 154 1.19 3.19 -18.37
CA ASP A 154 1.97 3.22 -19.61
C ASP A 154 3.45 3.54 -19.34
N VAL A 155 3.74 4.19 -18.21
CA VAL A 155 5.12 4.41 -17.73
C VAL A 155 5.60 3.34 -16.75
N LEU A 156 4.80 2.33 -16.42
CA LEU A 156 5.21 1.22 -15.55
C LEU A 156 6.12 0.26 -16.34
N THR A 157 7.41 0.33 -16.08
CA THR A 157 8.42 -0.53 -16.72
C THR A 157 8.91 -1.61 -15.76
N LYS A 158 9.52 -2.70 -16.27
CA LYS A 158 10.02 -3.81 -15.44
C LYS A 158 10.99 -3.37 -14.32
N ASN A 159 11.80 -2.36 -14.61
CA ASN A 159 12.74 -1.71 -13.68
C ASN A 159 12.07 -0.75 -12.69
N ARG A 160 10.78 -0.45 -12.85
CA ARG A 160 9.94 0.33 -11.91
C ARG A 160 9.00 -0.55 -11.08
N LEU A 161 8.93 -1.85 -11.37
CA LEU A 161 8.21 -2.81 -10.51
C LEU A 161 8.91 -2.94 -9.16
N SER A 162 8.10 -2.99 -8.11
CA SER A 162 8.54 -3.30 -6.74
C SER A 162 9.08 -4.73 -6.64
N ASP A 163 10.02 -4.96 -5.71
CA ASP A 163 10.74 -6.24 -5.61
C ASP A 163 9.88 -7.38 -5.04
N ASP A 164 8.88 -7.06 -4.23
CA ASP A 164 7.86 -8.00 -3.76
C ASP A 164 6.99 -8.53 -4.91
N ILE A 165 6.54 -7.68 -5.84
CA ILE A 165 5.81 -8.11 -7.04
C ILE A 165 6.69 -9.02 -7.91
N LYS A 166 7.98 -8.69 -8.07
CA LYS A 166 8.92 -9.56 -8.79
C LYS A 166 9.07 -10.90 -8.09
N THR A 167 9.06 -10.93 -6.77
CA THR A 167 9.16 -12.15 -5.96
C THR A 167 7.91 -12.99 -6.11
N ILE A 168 6.72 -12.39 -6.01
CA ILE A 168 5.42 -13.04 -6.21
C ILE A 168 5.36 -13.68 -7.59
N PHE A 169 5.73 -12.96 -8.66
CA PHE A 169 5.73 -13.53 -10.01
C PHE A 169 6.68 -14.73 -10.15
N LYS A 170 7.82 -14.74 -9.47
CA LYS A 170 8.72 -15.90 -9.46
C LYS A 170 8.11 -17.09 -8.72
N GLN A 171 7.48 -16.85 -7.57
CA GLN A 171 6.82 -17.90 -6.77
C GLN A 171 5.66 -18.53 -7.53
N THR A 172 4.78 -17.70 -8.12
CA THR A 172 3.65 -18.18 -8.92
C THR A 172 4.11 -18.94 -10.18
N ALA A 173 5.27 -18.59 -10.76
CA ALA A 173 5.83 -19.34 -11.88
C ALA A 173 6.32 -20.75 -11.45
N GLN A 174 6.97 -20.85 -10.29
CA GLN A 174 7.48 -22.13 -9.76
C GLN A 174 6.37 -23.10 -9.34
N GLU A 175 5.26 -22.60 -8.79
CA GLU A 175 4.10 -23.45 -8.46
C GLU A 175 3.43 -24.04 -9.69
N LYS A 176 3.44 -23.33 -10.83
CA LYS A 176 2.91 -23.88 -12.10
C LYS A 176 3.78 -24.99 -12.68
N GLU A 177 5.06 -25.04 -12.31
CA GLU A 177 6.01 -26.07 -12.76
C GLU A 177 5.99 -27.33 -11.87
N ASN A 178 5.42 -27.25 -10.66
CA ASN A 178 5.27 -28.36 -9.71
C ASN A 178 3.79 -28.55 -9.30
N PRO A 179 2.91 -29.02 -10.21
CA PRO A 179 1.48 -29.22 -9.94
C PRO A 179 1.18 -30.33 -8.92
#